data_AF-A0A9Q6EM10-F1
#
_entry.id   AF-A0A9Q6EM10-F1
#
_cell.length_a   1.000
_cell.length_b   1.000
_cell.length_c   1.000
_cell.angle_alpha   90.00
_cell.angle_beta   90.00
_cell.angle_gamma   90.00
#
_symmetry.space_group_name_H-M   'P 1'
#
loop_
_entity.id
_entity.type
_entity.pdbx_description
1 polymer ?
#
loop_
_entity_poly.entity_id
_entity_poly.type
_entity_poly.pdbx_seq_one_letter_code
_entity_poly.pdbx_strand_id
1 'polypeptide(L)'
;MMDCLNTHQSESLVRLIAEKESLDIDLGIKGESGILKSMKSRAAFLSDPTHRIIFHYTPKYSSWLNQIEIWFSILVRKLLRRASFVSQDDLKNRILKFIDYFNQTMAKPFKWISKGKVLAI
;
A
#
# COMPACT_ATOMS: atom_id res chain seq x y z
N MET A 1 6.26 -3.43 -1.04
CA MET A 1 5.89 -3.08 -2.43
C MET A 1 4.82 -2.01 -2.36
N MET A 2 5.08 -0.84 -2.95
CA MET A 2 4.13 0.27 -3.04
C MET A 2 3.94 0.67 -4.50
N ASP A 3 2.79 1.22 -4.84
CA ASP A 3 2.63 1.93 -6.11
C ASP A 3 3.18 3.37 -6.01
N CYS A 4 3.21 4.07 -7.14
CA CYS A 4 3.73 5.44 -7.23
C CYS A 4 2.69 6.52 -6.87
N LEU A 5 1.63 6.20 -6.10
CA LEU A 5 0.66 7.18 -5.66
C LEU A 5 1.26 8.14 -4.62
N ASN A 6 0.78 9.38 -4.63
CA ASN A 6 1.25 10.45 -3.73
C ASN A 6 1.17 10.05 -2.25
N THR A 7 0.17 9.26 -1.88
CA THR A 7 -0.04 8.77 -0.51
C THR A 7 1.14 7.92 -0.02
N HIS A 8 1.73 7.09 -0.89
CA HIS A 8 2.90 6.25 -0.59
C HIS A 8 4.24 7.00 -0.65
N GLN A 9 4.20 8.29 -0.91
CA GLN A 9 5.36 9.20 -0.89
C GLN A 9 5.03 10.46 -0.08
N SER A 10 4.11 10.34 0.90
CA SER A 10 3.65 11.44 1.72
C SER A 10 4.71 11.88 2.73
N GLU A 11 4.64 13.13 3.16
CA GLU A 11 5.49 13.65 4.24
C GLU A 11 5.27 12.88 5.55
N SER A 12 4.02 12.59 5.90
CA SER A 12 3.67 11.85 7.12
C SER A 12 4.33 10.47 7.13
N LEU A 13 4.42 9.80 5.99
CA LEU A 13 5.09 8.52 5.87
C LEU A 13 6.61 8.65 6.10
N VAL A 14 7.25 9.65 5.49
CA VAL A 14 8.69 9.91 5.69
C VAL A 14 9.00 10.19 7.16
N ARG A 15 8.22 11.05 7.80
CA ARG A 15 8.39 11.37 9.23
C ARG A 15 8.20 10.14 10.12
N LEU A 16 7.18 9.32 9.84
CA LEU A 16 6.95 8.07 10.56
C LEU A 16 8.13 7.10 10.43
N ILE A 17 8.71 6.96 9.24
CA ILE A 17 9.86 6.07 9.05
C ILE A 17 11.11 6.61 9.76
N ALA A 18 11.37 7.92 9.66
CA ALA A 18 12.47 8.55 10.41
C ALA A 18 12.33 8.33 11.92
N GLU A 19 11.13 8.49 12.47
CA GLU A 19 10.83 8.21 13.88
C GLU A 19 11.04 6.73 14.22
N LYS A 20 10.51 5.81 13.41
CA LYS A 20 10.61 4.36 13.65
C LYS A 20 12.04 3.83 13.55
N GLU A 21 12.90 4.50 12.80
CA GLU A 21 14.32 4.19 12.68
C GLU A 21 15.18 5.04 13.62
N SER A 22 14.58 5.94 14.40
CA SER A 22 15.28 6.85 15.32
C SER A 22 16.37 7.68 14.63
N LEU A 23 16.09 8.12 13.40
CA LEU A 23 17.00 8.94 12.60
C LEU A 23 16.91 10.40 13.08
N ASP A 24 17.99 10.88 13.69
CA ASP A 24 18.15 12.29 14.06
C ASP A 24 18.69 13.10 12.86
N ILE A 25 17.82 13.32 11.88
CA ILE A 25 18.14 14.02 10.63
C ILE A 25 17.14 15.15 10.37
N ASP A 26 17.64 16.25 9.80
CA ASP A 26 16.77 17.30 9.30
C ASP A 26 16.10 16.88 7.98
N LEU A 27 14.79 16.63 8.04
CA LEU A 27 13.99 16.24 6.89
C LEU A 27 13.66 17.44 5.96
N GLY A 28 13.83 18.68 6.44
CA GLY A 28 13.49 19.91 5.74
C GLY A 28 11.99 20.26 5.80
N ILE A 29 11.58 21.17 4.90
CA ILE A 29 10.19 21.68 4.81
C ILE A 29 9.54 21.17 3.53
N LYS A 30 8.32 20.63 3.66
CA LYS A 30 7.58 20.07 2.53
C LYS A 30 7.36 21.11 1.43
N GLY A 31 7.72 20.76 0.21
CA GLY A 31 7.59 21.64 -0.95
C GLY A 31 8.73 22.65 -1.12
N GLU A 32 9.57 22.83 -0.09
CA GLU A 32 10.58 23.89 -0.06
C GLU A 32 12.01 23.32 -0.06
N SER A 33 12.35 22.49 0.94
CA SER A 33 13.73 22.09 1.22
C SER A 33 13.87 20.64 1.70
N GLY A 34 15.11 20.13 1.64
CA GLY A 34 15.47 18.81 2.17
C GLY A 34 14.76 17.62 1.50
N ILE A 35 14.62 16.54 2.26
CA ILE A 35 13.98 15.29 1.83
C ILE A 35 12.51 15.53 1.52
N LEU A 36 11.83 16.39 2.28
CA LEU A 36 10.40 16.66 2.13
C LEU A 36 10.04 17.56 0.93
N LYS A 37 11.04 18.19 0.29
CA LYS A 37 10.86 19.10 -0.86
C LYS A 37 9.99 18.52 -1.97
N SER A 38 10.28 17.31 -2.44
CA SER A 38 9.63 16.73 -3.62
C SER A 38 9.17 15.30 -3.36
N MET A 39 8.28 14.78 -4.19
CA MET A 39 7.92 13.36 -4.14
C MET A 39 9.11 12.45 -4.48
N LYS A 40 9.95 12.87 -5.43
CA LYS A 40 11.15 12.14 -5.83
C LYS A 40 12.13 11.97 -4.67
N SER A 41 12.40 13.05 -3.93
CA SER A 41 13.30 13.02 -2.77
C SER A 41 12.74 12.17 -1.62
N ARG A 42 11.42 12.25 -1.38
CA ARG A 42 10.73 11.40 -0.39
C ARG A 42 10.78 9.92 -0.77
N ALA A 43 10.53 9.59 -2.03
CA ALA A 43 10.61 8.22 -2.53
C ALA A 43 12.04 7.66 -2.44
N ALA A 44 13.05 8.50 -2.72
CA ALA A 44 14.46 8.11 -2.59
C ALA A 44 14.82 7.78 -1.14
N PHE A 45 14.41 8.63 -0.18
CA PHE A 45 14.58 8.35 1.25
C PHE A 45 13.88 7.05 1.67
N LEU A 46 12.62 6.85 1.27
CA LEU A 46 11.87 5.64 1.62
C LEU A 46 12.44 4.36 0.98
N SER A 47 13.20 4.48 -0.11
CA SER A 47 13.80 3.34 -0.82
C SER A 47 15.29 3.16 -0.49
N ASP A 48 15.83 3.92 0.47
CA ASP A 48 17.25 3.87 0.80
C ASP A 48 17.62 2.50 1.38
N PRO A 49 18.57 1.75 0.79
CA PRO A 49 18.95 0.43 1.26
C PRO A 49 19.67 0.44 2.61
N THR A 50 20.09 1.60 3.12
CA THR A 50 20.69 1.74 4.46
C THR A 50 19.65 1.73 5.57
N HIS A 51 18.37 1.97 5.24
CA HIS A 51 17.26 1.91 6.19
C HIS A 51 16.89 0.47 6.53
N ARG A 52 16.33 0.30 7.73
CA ARG A 52 15.76 -1.00 8.15
C ARG A 52 14.48 -1.32 7.37
N ILE A 53 13.69 -0.29 7.06
CA ILE A 53 12.40 -0.39 6.38
C ILE A 53 12.56 0.19 4.98
N ILE A 54 12.63 -0.71 3.99
CA ILE A 54 12.87 -0.34 2.60
C ILE A 54 11.57 -0.46 1.80
N PHE A 55 11.19 0.63 1.13
CA PHE A 55 10.04 0.67 0.26
C PHE A 55 10.47 0.34 -1.18
N HIS A 56 9.89 -0.73 -1.73
CA HIS A 56 10.05 -1.06 -3.15
C HIS A 56 8.86 -0.52 -3.95
N TYR A 57 9.10 0.43 -4.84
CA TYR A 57 8.07 1.00 -5.72
C TYR A 57 7.94 0.20 -7.01
N THR A 58 6.71 -0.08 -7.43
CA THR A 58 6.43 -0.67 -8.76
C THR A 58 6.76 0.35 -9.86
N PRO A 59 7.10 -0.09 -11.09
CA PRO A 59 7.20 0.83 -12.23
C PRO A 59 5.92 1.66 -12.43
N LYS A 60 6.07 2.83 -13.05
CA LYS A 60 4.93 3.70 -13.37
C LYS A 60 3.93 2.93 -14.25
N TYR A 61 2.64 3.07 -13.94
CA TYR A 61 1.53 2.36 -14.61
C TYR A 61 1.50 0.84 -14.39
N SER A 62 2.26 0.32 -13.41
CA SER A 62 2.26 -1.10 -13.05
C SER A 62 1.62 -1.36 -11.69
N SER A 63 0.54 -0.64 -11.35
CA SER A 63 -0.20 -0.90 -10.10
C SER A 63 -0.75 -2.33 -10.02
N TRP A 64 -1.01 -2.96 -11.17
CA TRP A 64 -1.42 -4.37 -11.27
C TRP A 64 -0.40 -5.36 -10.67
N LEU A 65 0.87 -4.96 -10.49
CA LEU A 65 1.88 -5.76 -9.77
C LEU A 65 1.73 -5.68 -8.25
N ASN A 66 0.90 -4.77 -7.73
CA ASN A 66 0.65 -4.64 -6.30
C ASN A 66 -0.35 -5.72 -5.85
N GLN A 67 0.02 -6.53 -4.86
CA GLN A 67 -0.81 -7.62 -4.33
C GLN A 67 -2.15 -7.12 -3.77
N ILE A 68 -2.20 -5.85 -3.35
CA ILE A 68 -3.44 -5.26 -2.84
C ILE A 68 -4.55 -5.27 -3.90
N GLU A 69 -4.21 -5.20 -5.19
CA GLU A 69 -5.19 -5.26 -6.29
C GLU A 69 -5.85 -6.65 -6.39
N ILE A 70 -5.10 -7.71 -6.08
CA ILE A 70 -5.63 -9.07 -5.99
C ILE A 70 -6.62 -9.15 -4.82
N TRP A 71 -6.26 -8.56 -3.68
CA TRP A 71 -7.15 -8.52 -2.52
C TRP A 71 -8.42 -7.71 -2.79
N PHE A 72 -8.33 -6.55 -3.43
CA PHE A 72 -9.51 -5.77 -3.83
C PHE A 72 -10.40 -6.56 -4.80
N SER A 73 -9.81 -7.31 -5.73
CA SER A 73 -10.57 -8.21 -6.62
C SER A 73 -11.33 -9.30 -5.85
N ILE A 74 -10.79 -9.77 -4.72
CA ILE A 74 -11.48 -10.72 -3.83
C ILE A 74 -12.60 -10.02 -3.07
N LEU A 75 -12.34 -8.84 -2.49
CA LEU A 75 -13.34 -8.02 -1.79
C LEU A 75 -14.54 -7.73 -2.70
N VAL A 76 -14.29 -7.30 -3.93
CA VAL A 76 -15.34 -7.02 -4.91
C VAL A 76 -16.15 -8.27 -5.20
N ARG A 77 -15.50 -9.40 -5.51
CA ARG A 77 -16.21 -10.63 -5.87
C ARG A 77 -17.02 -11.24 -4.71
N LYS A 78 -16.48 -11.20 -3.48
CA LYS A 78 -17.07 -11.88 -2.32
C LYS A 78 -18.05 -11.00 -1.53
N LEU A 79 -17.80 -9.70 -1.44
CA LEU A 79 -18.61 -8.79 -0.65
C LEU A 79 -19.41 -7.80 -1.51
N LEU A 80 -18.76 -7.07 -2.43
CA LEU A 80 -19.38 -5.87 -3.01
C LEU A 80 -20.32 -6.15 -4.19
N ARG A 81 -19.96 -7.07 -5.10
CA ARG A 81 -20.61 -7.23 -6.42
C ARG A 81 -22.13 -7.48 -6.37
N ARG A 82 -22.64 -8.07 -5.29
CA ARG A 82 -24.07 -8.41 -5.14
C ARG A 82 -24.65 -7.92 -3.81
N ALA A 83 -23.94 -7.06 -3.10
CA ALA A 83 -24.43 -6.53 -1.85
C ALA A 83 -25.27 -5.28 -2.07
N SER A 84 -26.40 -5.21 -1.37
CA SER A 84 -27.06 -3.96 -1.05
C SER A 84 -26.65 -3.53 0.35
N PHE A 85 -26.52 -2.23 0.56
CA PHE A 85 -26.15 -1.61 1.83
C PHE A 85 -27.19 -0.57 2.18
N VAL A 86 -27.60 -0.55 3.44
CA VAL A 86 -28.64 0.38 3.92
C VAL A 86 -28.10 1.77 4.24
N SER A 87 -26.79 1.90 4.45
CA SER A 87 -26.09 3.15 4.70
C SER A 87 -24.58 3.03 4.41
N GLN A 88 -23.88 4.16 4.43
CA GLN A 88 -22.41 4.17 4.34
C GLN A 88 -21.76 3.50 5.56
N ASP A 89 -22.36 3.64 6.75
CA ASP A 89 -21.88 2.98 7.96
C ASP A 89 -22.04 1.46 7.88
N ASP A 90 -23.15 0.97 7.31
CA ASP A 90 -23.33 -0.47 7.06
C ASP A 90 -22.26 -1.00 6.09
N LEU A 91 -21.99 -0.28 5.00
CA LEU A 91 -20.90 -0.61 4.07
C LEU A 91 -19.54 -0.69 4.79
N LYS A 92 -19.19 0.35 5.56
CA LYS A 92 -17.94 0.39 6.33
C LYS A 92 -17.83 -0.80 7.28
N ASN A 93 -18.87 -1.05 8.08
CA ASN A 93 -18.89 -2.13 9.06
C ASN A 93 -18.76 -3.50 8.39
N ARG A 94 -19.42 -3.71 7.24
CA ARG A 94 -19.31 -4.96 6.50
C ARG A 94 -17.93 -5.16 5.88
N ILE A 95 -17.29 -4.11 5.39
CA ILE A 95 -15.90 -4.17 4.90
C ILE A 95 -14.96 -4.54 6.05
N LEU A 96 -15.07 -3.89 7.21
CA LEU A 96 -14.23 -4.17 8.38
C LEU A 96 -14.39 -5.62 8.85
N LYS A 97 -15.63 -6.10 9.00
CA LYS A 97 -15.91 -7.51 9.34
C LYS A 97 -15.35 -8.48 8.31
N PHE A 98 -15.42 -8.14 7.03
CA PHE A 98 -14.82 -8.96 5.97
C PHE A 98 -13.30 -9.00 6.06
N ILE A 99 -12.64 -7.88 6.37
CA ILE A 99 -11.19 -7.82 6.60
C ILE A 99 -10.81 -8.76 7.75
N ASP A 100 -11.50 -8.66 8.89
CA ASP A 100 -11.22 -9.52 10.05
C ASP A 100 -11.39 -11.00 9.71
N TYR A 101 -12.51 -11.36 9.07
CA TYR A 101 -12.78 -12.72 8.62
C TYR A 101 -11.72 -13.22 7.63
N PHE A 102 -11.35 -12.38 6.65
CA PHE A 102 -10.33 -12.72 5.65
C PHE A 102 -8.99 -12.99 6.31
N ASN A 103 -8.56 -12.13 7.23
CA ASN A 103 -7.30 -12.28 7.96
C ASN A 103 -7.24 -13.57 8.79
N GLN A 104 -8.35 -13.96 9.40
CA GLN A 104 -8.42 -15.16 10.23
C GLN A 104 -8.49 -16.46 9.42
N THR A 105 -9.14 -16.46 8.25
CA THR A 105 -9.54 -17.71 7.58
C THR A 105 -8.95 -17.92 6.19
N MET A 106 -8.62 -16.84 5.48
CA MET A 106 -8.25 -16.89 4.06
C MET A 106 -6.89 -16.29 3.75
N ALA A 107 -6.32 -15.47 4.65
CA ALA A 107 -5.03 -14.84 4.46
C ALA A 107 -3.93 -15.91 4.32
N LYS A 108 -3.38 -15.98 3.11
CA LYS A 108 -2.27 -16.86 2.74
C LYS A 108 -1.32 -16.06 1.85
N PRO A 109 0.00 -16.29 1.93
CA PRO A 109 0.95 -15.67 1.02
C PRO A 109 0.53 -15.91 -0.43
N PHE A 110 0.46 -14.84 -1.23
CA PHE A 110 0.19 -14.98 -2.66
C PHE A 110 1.38 -15.66 -3.33
N LYS A 111 1.12 -16.78 -4.01
CA LYS A 111 2.14 -17.49 -4.79
C LYS A 111 2.31 -16.78 -6.12
N TRP A 112 3.42 -16.08 -6.27
CA TRP A 112 3.84 -15.49 -7.54
C TRP A 112 4.28 -16.57 -8.51
N ILE A 113 3.54 -16.73 -9.60
CA ILE A 113 3.92 -17.64 -10.69
C ILE A 113 4.58 -16.77 -11.76
N SER A 114 5.91 -16.84 -11.87
CA SER A 114 6.68 -16.09 -12.88
C SER A 114 6.45 -16.58 -14.32
N LYS A 115 5.76 -17.71 -14.50
CA LYS A 115 5.39 -18.25 -15.81
C LYS A 115 3.96 -17.81 -16.11
N GLY A 116 3.77 -17.11 -17.22
CA GLY A 116 2.51 -16.51 -17.69
C GLY A 116 1.36 -17.49 -17.98
N LYS A 117 1.09 -18.43 -17.07
CA LYS A 117 -0.22 -19.07 -16.99
C LYS A 117 -1.17 -18.05 -16.39
N VAL A 118 -2.08 -17.56 -17.24
CA VAL A 118 -3.28 -16.85 -16.80
C VAL A 118 -3.94 -17.68 -15.69
N LEU A 119 -4.31 -17.03 -14.59
CA LEU A 119 -5.08 -17.65 -13.52
C LEU A 119 -6.39 -18.16 -14.14
N ALA A 120 -6.46 -19.47 -14.41
CA ALA A 120 -7.69 -20.12 -14.82
C ALA A 120 -8.70 -20.01 -13.67
N ILE A 121 -9.90 -19.54 -14.00
CA ILE A 121 -11.03 -19.34 -13.08
C ILE A 121 -11.61 -20.70 -12.70
#